data_AF-G0JUH2-F1
#
_entry.id   AF-G0JUH2-F1
#
_cell.length_a   1.000
_cell.length_b   1.000
_cell.length_c   1.000
_cell.angle_alpha   90.00
_cell.angle_beta   90.00
_cell.angle_gamma   90.00
#
_symmetry.space_group_name_H-M   'P 1'
#
loop_
_entity.id
_entity.type
_entity.pdbx_description
1 polymer ?
#
loop_
_entity_poly.entity_id
_entity_poly.type
_entity_poly.pdbx_seq_one_letter_code
_entity_poly.pdbx_strand_id
1 'polypeptide(L)'
;MSKNLRPRFNPMMAGPICSIVLQVNDVSYKAREVLIDILSCAKTYNLALPVFPRVVTLQKWLGCSESTIRRALRELVEADYIIREPQERKTHGRLATVRTVLTHRVAAIAGLPYDPKGCYR
;
A
#
# COMPACT_ATOMS: atom_id res chain seq x y z
N MET A 1 5.96 -0.45 -23.19
CA MET A 1 6.79 -0.44 -21.96
C MET A 1 6.29 0.66 -21.03
N SER A 2 5.45 0.32 -20.04
CA SER A 2 4.96 1.33 -19.09
C SER A 2 6.06 1.61 -18.07
N LYS A 3 6.54 2.85 -18.02
CA LYS A 3 7.61 3.30 -17.12
C LYS A 3 7.11 3.10 -15.69
N ASN A 4 7.81 2.29 -14.88
CA ASN A 4 7.55 2.11 -13.43
C ASN A 4 7.94 3.37 -12.65
N LEU A 5 7.43 4.53 -13.05
CA LEU A 5 7.63 5.78 -12.37
C LEU A 5 6.88 5.70 -11.03
N ARG A 6 7.54 6.12 -9.96
CA ARG A 6 6.88 6.36 -8.67
C ARG A 6 5.65 7.25 -8.92
N PRO A 7 4.50 7.01 -8.27
CA PRO A 7 3.31 7.81 -8.49
C PRO A 7 3.70 9.29 -8.38
N ARG A 8 3.28 10.11 -9.36
CA ARG A 8 3.53 11.55 -9.27
C ARG A 8 2.93 12.05 -7.96
N PHE A 9 3.68 12.88 -7.25
CA PHE A 9 3.25 13.45 -5.98
C PHE A 9 1.85 14.06 -6.13
N ASN A 10 0.88 13.49 -5.42
CA ASN A 10 -0.47 14.04 -5.34
C ASN A 10 -0.49 14.98 -4.13
N PRO A 11 -0.70 16.30 -4.29
CA PRO A 11 -0.69 17.24 -3.17
C PRO A 11 -1.74 16.90 -2.10
N MET A 12 -2.83 16.22 -2.45
CA MET A 12 -3.82 15.72 -1.48
C MET A 12 -3.27 14.64 -0.54
N MET A 13 -2.13 14.04 -0.86
CA MET A 13 -1.47 13.02 -0.04
C MET A 13 -0.46 13.59 0.95
N ALA A 14 -0.14 14.88 0.88
CA ALA A 14 0.86 15.50 1.77
C ALA A 14 0.46 15.36 3.26
N GLY A 15 -0.79 15.70 3.60
CA GLY A 15 -1.33 15.55 4.95
C GLY A 15 -1.38 14.09 5.44
N PRO A 16 -1.99 13.17 4.67
CA PRO A 16 -1.97 11.74 4.96
C PRO A 16 -0.56 11.18 5.18
N ILE A 17 0.40 11.50 4.32
CA ILE A 17 1.79 11.04 4.43
C ILE A 17 2.44 11.59 5.69
N CYS A 18 2.27 12.87 5.99
CA CYS A 18 2.79 13.48 7.22
C CYS A 18 2.24 12.78 8.46
N SER A 19 0.95 12.47 8.47
CA SER A 19 0.29 11.78 9.58
C SER A 19 0.86 10.38 9.81
N ILE A 20 1.13 9.63 8.73
CA ILE A 20 1.81 8.33 8.80
C ILE A 20 3.23 8.49 9.37
N VAL A 21 4.01 9.47 8.89
CA VAL A 21 5.38 9.70 9.38
C VAL A 21 5.40 9.97 10.89
N LEU A 22 4.45 10.76 11.38
CA LEU A 22 4.38 11.18 12.79
C LEU A 22 3.83 10.10 13.72
N GLN A 23 2.80 9.35 13.29
CA GLN A 23 2.02 8.47 14.18
C GLN A 23 2.43 6.99 14.10
N VAL A 24 2.99 6.53 12.99
CA VAL A 24 3.39 5.13 12.81
C VAL A 24 4.79 4.92 13.35
N ASN A 25 4.95 4.46 14.58
CA ASN A 25 6.25 4.31 15.25
C ASN A 25 6.54 2.89 15.78
N ASP A 26 5.59 1.99 15.64
CA ASP A 26 5.61 0.58 16.05
C ASP A 26 6.20 -0.36 14.98
N VAL A 27 6.61 0.18 13.83
CA VAL A 27 7.30 -0.55 12.76
C VAL A 27 8.60 0.15 12.35
N SER A 28 9.48 -0.61 11.71
CA SER A 28 10.76 -0.15 11.21
C SER A 28 10.61 1.03 10.25
N TYR A 29 11.64 1.87 10.19
CA TYR A 29 11.71 2.99 9.27
C TYR A 29 11.42 2.56 7.82
N LYS A 30 11.94 1.41 7.40
CA LYS A 30 11.74 0.89 6.05
C LYS A 30 10.32 0.41 5.81
N ALA A 31 9.67 -0.23 6.80
CA ALA A 31 8.26 -0.58 6.72
C ALA A 31 7.38 0.67 6.55
N ARG A 32 7.69 1.74 7.28
CA ARG A 32 7.00 3.03 7.16
C ARG A 32 7.15 3.65 5.76
N GLU A 33 8.36 3.64 5.18
CA GLU A 33 8.57 4.10 3.80
C GLU A 33 7.78 3.28 2.77
N VAL A 34 7.75 1.95 2.94
CA VAL A 34 6.92 1.07 2.10
C VAL A 34 5.44 1.41 2.24
N LEU A 35 4.96 1.65 3.46
CA LEU A 35 3.57 2.04 3.71
C LEU A 35 3.20 3.35 3.00
N ILE A 36 4.10 4.34 3.02
CA ILE A 36 3.92 5.64 2.34
C ILE A 36 3.79 5.45 0.82
N ASP A 37 4.61 4.57 0.23
CA ASP A 37 4.55 4.27 -1.21
C ASP A 37 3.29 3.49 -1.60
N ILE A 38 2.84 2.57 -0.74
CA ILE A 38 1.56 1.85 -0.92
C ILE A 38 0.41 2.85 -0.82
N LEU A 39 0.41 3.71 0.19
CA LEU A 39 -0.60 4.75 0.39
C LEU A 39 -0.67 5.69 -0.83
N SER A 40 0.47 6.06 -1.40
CA SER A 40 0.55 6.89 -2.61
C SER A 40 -0.09 6.25 -3.86
N CYS A 41 -0.30 4.93 -3.85
CA CYS A 41 -1.04 4.22 -4.90
C CYS A 41 -2.55 4.20 -4.67
N ALA A 42 -3.02 4.58 -3.47
CA ALA A 42 -4.40 4.40 -3.06
C ALA A 42 -5.33 5.47 -3.62
N LYS A 43 -6.63 5.14 -3.65
CA LYS A 43 -7.69 6.07 -4.03
C LYS A 43 -8.10 6.87 -2.80
N THR A 44 -7.91 8.18 -2.85
CA THR A 44 -8.21 9.09 -1.71
C THR A 44 -9.68 9.14 -1.33
N TYR A 45 -10.60 8.77 -2.22
CA TYR A 45 -12.04 8.75 -1.92
C TYR A 45 -12.50 7.48 -1.20
N ASN A 46 -11.71 6.39 -1.20
CA ASN A 46 -11.97 5.18 -0.42
C ASN A 46 -10.69 4.32 -0.31
N LEU A 47 -10.09 4.26 0.87
CA LEU A 47 -8.90 3.47 1.15
C LEU A 47 -9.13 1.96 1.22
N ALA A 48 -10.38 1.51 1.34
CA ALA A 48 -10.68 0.08 1.30
C ALA A 48 -10.43 -0.53 -0.09
N LEU A 49 -10.39 0.30 -1.14
CA LEU A 49 -10.10 -0.18 -2.49
C LEU A 49 -8.66 -0.72 -2.59
N PRO A 50 -8.48 -1.94 -3.11
CA PRO A 50 -7.17 -2.57 -3.17
C PRO A 50 -6.22 -1.82 -4.11
N VAL A 51 -4.95 -1.80 -3.71
CA VAL A 51 -3.82 -1.38 -4.53
C VAL A 51 -2.96 -2.58 -4.91
N PHE A 52 -2.20 -2.46 -5.99
CA PHE A 52 -1.44 -3.57 -6.59
C PHE A 52 0.06 -3.29 -6.75
N PRO A 53 0.76 -2.77 -5.73
CA PRO A 53 2.20 -2.57 -5.82
C PRO A 53 2.92 -3.92 -5.83
N ARG A 54 3.65 -4.19 -6.92
CA ARG A 54 4.52 -5.37 -7.00
C ARG A 54 5.77 -5.15 -6.14
N VAL A 55 6.30 -6.22 -5.56
CA VAL A 55 7.57 -6.18 -4.81
C VAL A 55 8.68 -5.53 -5.65
N VAL A 56 8.81 -5.94 -6.91
CA VAL A 56 9.79 -5.38 -7.86
C VAL A 56 9.59 -3.88 -8.11
N THR A 57 8.35 -3.39 -8.07
CA THR A 57 8.05 -1.97 -8.23
C THR A 57 8.52 -1.19 -7.01
N LEU A 58 8.22 -1.68 -5.79
CA LEU A 58 8.65 -1.07 -4.54
C LEU A 58 10.19 -1.07 -4.40
N GLN A 59 10.86 -2.15 -4.83
CA GLN A 59 12.32 -2.20 -4.88
C GLN A 59 12.91 -1.07 -5.72
N LYS A 60 12.33 -0.80 -6.90
CA LYS A 60 12.79 0.27 -7.80
C LYS A 60 12.56 1.65 -7.21
N TRP A 61 11.45 1.85 -6.50
CA TRP A 61 11.14 3.16 -5.89
C TRP A 61 12.01 3.46 -4.66
N LEU A 62 12.32 2.43 -3.86
CA LEU A 62 13.05 2.58 -2.60
C LEU A 62 14.54 2.22 -2.69
N GLY A 63 15.02 1.74 -3.85
CA GLY A 63 16.42 1.35 -4.05
C GLY A 63 16.89 0.20 -3.15
N CYS A 64 15.99 -0.70 -2.74
CA CYS A 64 16.27 -1.74 -1.75
C CYS A 64 16.22 -3.16 -2.34
N SER A 65 16.86 -4.11 -1.65
CA SER A 65 16.80 -5.53 -2.01
C SER A 65 15.39 -6.11 -1.86
N GLU A 66 15.12 -7.21 -2.56
CA GLU A 66 13.82 -7.89 -2.49
C GLU A 66 13.51 -8.40 -1.09
N SER A 67 14.52 -8.95 -0.42
CA SER A 67 14.42 -9.45 0.96
C SER A 67 14.01 -8.33 1.93
N THR A 68 14.57 -7.14 1.78
CA THR A 68 14.23 -5.96 2.61
C THR A 68 12.77 -5.55 2.39
N ILE A 69 12.31 -5.49 1.14
CA ILE A 69 10.90 -5.16 0.84
C ILE A 69 9.96 -6.24 1.39
N ARG A 70 10.29 -7.52 1.23
CA ARG A 70 9.48 -8.62 1.76
C ARG A 70 9.40 -8.59 3.29
N ARG A 71 10.50 -8.27 3.97
CA ARG A 71 10.53 -8.10 5.43
C ARG A 71 9.64 -6.94 5.86
N ALA A 72 9.78 -5.79 5.22
CA ALA A 72 8.94 -4.61 5.48
C ALA A 72 7.45 -4.90 5.25
N LEU A 73 7.09 -5.57 4.16
CA LEU A 73 5.71 -5.97 3.88
C LEU A 73 5.16 -6.96 4.91
N ARG A 74 5.98 -7.88 5.41
CA ARG A 74 5.58 -8.81 6.48
C ARG A 74 5.30 -8.05 7.77
N GLU A 75 6.20 -7.16 8.16
CA GLU A 75 6.06 -6.33 9.36
C GLU A 75 4.78 -5.47 9.31
N LEU A 76 4.46 -4.87 8.16
CA LEU A 76 3.21 -4.12 7.98
C LEU A 76 1.95 -4.99 8.07
N VAL A 77 2.03 -6.27 7.69
CA VAL A 77 0.92 -7.22 7.84
C VAL A 77 0.77 -7.63 9.30
N GLU A 78 1.87 -7.97 9.97
CA GLU A 78 1.89 -8.34 11.40
C GLU A 78 1.38 -7.20 12.29
N ALA A 79 1.67 -5.95 11.93
CA ALA A 79 1.19 -4.76 12.62
C ALA A 79 -0.20 -4.27 12.15
N ASP A 80 -0.93 -5.05 11.35
CA ASP A 80 -2.30 -4.72 10.88
C ASP A 80 -2.41 -3.37 10.14
N TYR A 81 -1.35 -2.95 9.44
CA TYR A 81 -1.40 -1.77 8.55
C TYR A 81 -1.93 -2.13 7.17
N ILE A 82 -1.62 -3.33 6.70
CA ILE A 82 -2.03 -3.81 5.38
C ILE A 82 -2.50 -5.27 5.45
N ILE A 83 -3.42 -5.60 4.56
CA ILE A 83 -3.78 -6.99 4.27
C ILE A 83 -3.29 -7.30 2.86
N ARG A 84 -2.62 -8.44 2.69
CA ARG A 84 -2.13 -8.89 1.38
C ARG A 84 -2.71 -10.25 1.04
N GLU A 85 -3.49 -10.30 -0.01
CA GLU A 85 -4.19 -11.51 -0.42
C GLU A 85 -3.93 -11.81 -1.89
N PRO A 86 -3.90 -13.09 -2.28
CA PRO A 86 -3.99 -13.44 -3.69
C PRO A 86 -5.34 -12.99 -4.23
N GLN A 87 -5.33 -12.28 -5.36
CA GLN A 87 -6.56 -11.99 -6.09
C GLN A 87 -7.05 -13.27 -6.76
N GLU A 88 -8.28 -13.68 -6.44
CA GLU A 88 -8.94 -14.79 -7.10
C GLU A 88 -9.10 -14.52 -8.60
N ARG A 89 -8.94 -15.59 -9.41
CA ARG A 89 -8.93 -15.50 -10.88
C ARG A 89 -10.30 -15.07 -11.42
N LYS A 90 -10.30 -14.26 -12.48
CA LYS A 90 -11.35 -14.34 -13.49
C LYS A 90 -11.01 -15.47 -14.47
N THR A 91 -12.03 -16.19 -14.93
CA THR A 91 -12.06 -17.51 -15.59
C THR A 91 -11.04 -17.78 -16.72
N HIS A 92 -10.36 -16.77 -17.29
CA HIS A 92 -9.35 -16.96 -18.34
C HIS A 92 -8.16 -16.01 -18.17
N GLY A 93 -6.95 -16.55 -17.96
CA GLY A 93 -5.67 -15.85 -18.21
C GLY A 93 -4.84 -15.42 -16.99
N ARG A 94 -3.58 -15.93 -16.96
CA ARG A 94 -2.33 -15.59 -16.22
C ARG A 94 -2.37 -15.10 -14.75
N LEU A 95 -1.56 -15.80 -13.93
CA LEU A 95 -0.94 -15.51 -12.62
C LEU A 95 -1.75 -14.73 -11.58
N ALA A 96 -1.88 -15.30 -10.37
CA ALA A 96 -2.47 -14.64 -9.20
C ALA A 96 -1.75 -13.31 -8.94
N THR A 97 -2.48 -12.20 -9.06
CA THR A 97 -1.96 -10.87 -8.72
C THR A 97 -2.20 -10.67 -7.22
N VAL A 98 -1.20 -10.22 -6.46
CA VAL A 98 -1.40 -9.95 -5.03
C VAL A 98 -2.09 -8.60 -4.90
N ARG A 99 -3.29 -8.59 -4.29
CA ARG A 99 -3.98 -7.37 -3.88
C ARG A 99 -3.50 -6.95 -2.50
N THR A 100 -3.26 -5.66 -2.31
CA THR A 100 -2.90 -5.08 -1.02
C THR A 100 -4.01 -4.12 -0.62
N VAL A 101 -4.61 -4.32 0.55
CA VAL A 101 -5.66 -3.47 1.11
C VAL A 101 -5.06 -2.72 2.29
N LEU A 102 -5.23 -1.40 2.32
CA LEU A 102 -4.89 -0.59 3.49
C LEU A 102 -6.00 -0.78 4.52
N THR A 103 -5.66 -1.01 5.78
CA THR A 103 -6.66 -1.29 6.81
C THR A 103 -7.37 -0.02 7.29
N HIS A 104 -8.47 -0.20 8.03
CA HIS A 104 -9.16 0.92 8.70
C HIS A 104 -8.21 1.72 9.61
N ARG A 105 -7.18 1.08 10.18
CA ARG A 105 -6.13 1.70 10.99
C ARG A 105 -5.37 2.77 10.19
N VAL A 106 -4.95 2.44 8.96
CA VAL A 106 -4.29 3.41 8.07
C VAL A 106 -5.22 4.57 7.75
N ALA A 107 -6.49 4.29 7.48
CA ALA A 107 -7.46 5.32 7.16
C ALA A 107 -7.69 6.32 8.31
N ALA A 108 -7.78 5.81 9.54
CA ALA A 108 -7.90 6.64 10.74
C ALA A 108 -6.69 7.55 10.92
N ILE A 109 -5.47 7.03 10.73
CA ILE A 109 -4.23 7.82 10.85
C ILE A 109 -4.12 8.85 9.71
N ALA A 110 -4.42 8.43 8.48
CA ALA A 110 -4.30 9.24 7.29
C ALA A 110 -5.41 10.31 7.16
N GLY A 111 -6.49 10.20 7.95
CA GLY A 111 -7.66 11.07 7.84
C GLY A 111 -8.41 10.90 6.52
N LEU A 112 -8.45 9.67 5.98
CA LEU A 112 -9.03 9.38 4.67
C LEU A 112 -10.28 8.48 4.80
N PRO A 113 -11.26 8.60 3.89
CA PRO A 113 -12.46 7.76 3.90
C PRO A 113 -12.15 6.26 3.77
N TYR A 114 -12.91 5.45 4.48
CA TYR A 114 -12.82 4.00 4.45
C TYR A 114 -14.21 3.37 4.42
N ASP A 115 -14.55 2.74 3.30
CA ASP A 115 -15.79 1.98 3.15
C ASP A 115 -15.49 0.57 2.61
N PRO A 116 -15.49 -0.46 3.47
CA PRO A 116 -15.21 -1.85 3.07
C PRO A 116 -16.30 -2.43 2.16
N LYS A 117 -17.52 -1.86 2.15
CA LYS A 117 -18.62 -2.31 1.28
C LYS A 117 -18.47 -1.79 -0.15
N GLY A 118 -17.72 -0.72 -0.35
CA GLY A 118 -17.40 -0.15 -1.67
C GLY A 118 -16.52 -1.03 -2.56
N CYS A 119 -16.00 -2.15 -2.06
CA CYS A 119 -15.21 -3.11 -2.82
C CYS A 119 -16.04 -4.01 -3.78
N TYR A 120 -17.37 -3.92 -3.74
CA TYR A 120 -18.30 -4.71 -4.55
C TYR A 120 -19.19 -3.81 -5.43
N ARG A 121 -18.59 -3.08 -6.37
CA ARG A 121 -19.30 -2.58 -7.56
C ARG A 121 -18.42 -2.70 -8.80
#